data_AF-A0A7W1IRG9-F1
#
_entry.id   AF-A0A7W1IRG9-F1
#
_cell.length_a   1.000
_cell.length_b   1.000
_cell.length_c   1.000
_cell.angle_alpha   90.00
_cell.angle_beta   90.00
_cell.angle_gamma   90.00
#
_symmetry.space_group_name_H-M   'P 1'
#
loop_
_entity.id
_entity.type
_entity.pdbx_description
1 polymer ?
#
loop_
_entity_poly.entity_id
_entity_poly.type
_entity_poly.pdbx_seq_one_letter_code
_entity_poly.pdbx_strand_id
1 'polypeptide(L)'
;MSPSFAITEAAPRRIVAIAARCLWQDLSPTIISLSERVAAATGEQGARTGPYVVVYRDADAASTLIEVGMALESPFEPTSEVMALVLPGGPVATAVHV
;
A
#
# COMPACT_ATOMS: atom_id res chain seq x y z
N MET A 1 2.29 25.81 10.86
CA MET A 1 0.97 25.13 10.95
C MET A 1 1.24 23.77 11.57
N SER A 2 0.69 23.47 12.75
CA SER A 2 0.90 22.16 13.36
C SER A 2 0.06 21.10 12.64
N PRO A 3 0.57 19.89 12.39
CA PRO A 3 -0.25 18.83 11.81
C PRO A 3 -1.43 18.52 12.73
N SER A 4 -2.63 18.44 12.17
CA SER A 4 -3.81 17.96 12.88
C SER A 4 -3.88 16.44 12.79
N PHE A 5 -4.18 15.80 13.91
CA PHE A 5 -4.41 14.37 14.00
C PHE A 5 -5.83 14.11 14.50
N ALA A 6 -6.48 13.09 13.97
CA ALA A 6 -7.78 12.62 14.44
C ALA A 6 -7.74 11.10 14.60
N ILE A 7 -8.44 10.58 15.61
CA ILE A 7 -8.70 9.14 15.68
C ILE A 7 -9.88 8.83 14.75
N THR A 8 -9.68 7.92 13.81
CA THR A 8 -10.71 7.47 12.87
C THR A 8 -10.87 5.96 12.97
N GLU A 9 -12.10 5.47 12.76
CA GLU A 9 -12.35 4.03 12.66
C GLU A 9 -12.11 3.61 11.21
N ALA A 10 -11.02 2.86 10.97
CA ALA A 10 -10.71 2.34 9.64
C ALA A 10 -11.49 1.05 9.39
N ALA A 11 -12.25 1.01 8.30
CA ALA A 11 -12.84 -0.25 7.82
C ALA A 11 -11.74 -1.16 7.24
N PRO A 12 -11.86 -2.50 7.39
CA PRO A 12 -10.99 -3.44 6.70
C PRO A 12 -11.00 -3.17 5.18
N ARG A 13 -9.83 -3.21 4.56
CA ARG A 13 -9.69 -2.83 3.14
C ARG A 13 -8.95 -3.90 2.37
N ARG A 14 -9.53 -4.34 1.25
CA ARG A 14 -8.83 -5.17 0.28
C ARG A 14 -7.84 -4.33 -0.51
N ILE A 15 -6.63 -4.83 -0.64
CA ILE A 15 -5.60 -4.23 -1.49
C ILE A 15 -5.01 -5.30 -2.41
N VAL A 16 -4.43 -4.85 -3.50
CA VAL A 16 -3.54 -5.61 -4.36
C VAL A 16 -2.15 -4.98 -4.25
N ALA A 17 -1.13 -5.76 -3.90
CA ALA A 17 0.17 -5.20 -3.53
C ALA A 17 1.35 -6.14 -3.82
N ILE A 18 2.52 -5.53 -3.96
CA ILE A 18 3.83 -6.19 -3.95
C ILE A 18 4.53 -5.83 -2.64
N ALA A 19 5.15 -6.82 -1.99
CA ALA A 19 5.95 -6.62 -0.80
C ALA A 19 7.45 -6.58 -1.13
N ALA A 20 8.18 -5.65 -0.52
CA ALA A 20 9.63 -5.58 -0.62
C ALA A 20 10.25 -5.01 0.65
N ARG A 21 11.43 -5.49 1.04
CA ARG A 21 12.27 -4.80 2.03
C ARG A 21 13.18 -3.83 1.29
N CYS A 22 13.24 -2.58 1.72
CA CYS A 22 14.11 -1.56 1.13
C CYS A 22 14.78 -0.70 2.19
N LEU A 23 15.87 -0.05 1.80
CA LEU A 23 16.53 0.96 2.61
C LEU A 23 15.75 2.28 2.53
N TRP A 24 15.81 3.10 3.58
CA TRP A 24 15.13 4.41 3.59
C TRP A 24 15.60 5.33 2.47
N GLN A 25 16.88 5.30 2.14
CA GLN A 25 17.48 6.08 1.06
C GLN A 25 16.96 5.69 -0.33
N ASP A 26 16.47 4.46 -0.49
CA ASP A 26 15.97 3.91 -1.74
C ASP A 26 14.43 3.84 -1.76
N LEU A 27 13.76 4.40 -0.75
CA LEU A 27 12.31 4.24 -0.56
C LEU A 27 11.52 4.78 -1.75
N SER A 28 11.77 6.04 -2.15
CA SER A 28 11.04 6.68 -3.24
C SER A 28 11.16 5.94 -4.58
N PRO A 29 12.37 5.62 -5.10
CA PRO A 29 12.48 4.86 -6.34
C PRO A 29 11.88 3.44 -6.20
N THR A 30 11.97 2.81 -5.03
CA THR A 30 11.32 1.51 -4.79
C THR A 30 9.80 1.61 -4.89
N ILE A 31 9.17 2.60 -4.23
CA ILE A 31 7.71 2.79 -4.27
C ILE A 31 7.24 3.03 -5.72
N ILE A 32 7.93 3.86 -6.49
CA ILE A 32 7.57 4.15 -7.88
C ILE A 32 7.61 2.87 -8.72
N SER A 33 8.72 2.13 -8.67
CA SER A 33 8.88 0.89 -9.43
C SER A 33 7.83 -0.17 -9.07
N LEU A 34 7.52 -0.34 -7.78
CA LEU A 34 6.50 -1.29 -7.35
C LEU A 34 5.08 -0.85 -7.74
N SER A 35 4.79 0.46 -7.72
CA SER A 35 3.50 1.00 -8.12
C SER A 35 3.21 0.75 -9.60
N GLU A 36 4.21 0.94 -10.48
CA GLU A 36 4.09 0.66 -11.91
C GLU A 36 3.79 -0.82 -12.18
N ARG A 37 4.45 -1.73 -11.45
CA ARG A 37 4.24 -3.18 -11.57
C ARG A 37 2.85 -3.60 -11.10
N VAL A 38 2.36 -3.06 -9.99
CA VAL A 38 0.98 -3.32 -9.53
C VAL A 38 -0.03 -2.80 -10.55
N ALA A 39 0.16 -1.57 -11.06
CA ALA A 39 -0.73 -0.98 -12.05
C ALA A 39 -0.78 -1.79 -13.35
N ALA A 40 0.36 -2.32 -13.80
CA ALA A 40 0.41 -3.22 -14.95
C ALA A 40 -0.39 -4.51 -14.69
N ALA A 41 -0.16 -5.18 -13.55
CA ALA A 41 -0.83 -6.43 -13.21
C ALA A 41 -2.36 -6.28 -13.06
N THR A 42 -2.82 -5.18 -12.44
CA THR A 42 -4.26 -4.92 -12.31
C THR A 42 -4.88 -4.54 -13.65
N GLY A 43 -4.16 -3.79 -14.49
CA GLY A 43 -4.56 -3.45 -15.85
C GLY A 43 -4.71 -4.67 -16.75
N GLU A 44 -3.77 -5.62 -16.69
CA GLU A 44 -3.83 -6.88 -17.45
C GLU A 44 -5.08 -7.71 -17.12
N GLN A 45 -5.53 -7.70 -15.87
CA GLN A 45 -6.75 -8.41 -15.44
C GLN A 45 -8.03 -7.57 -15.56
N GLY A 46 -7.95 -6.30 -15.98
CA GLY A 46 -9.09 -5.39 -16.00
C GLY A 46 -9.71 -5.16 -14.62
N ALA A 47 -8.92 -5.28 -13.55
CA ALA A 47 -9.39 -5.12 -12.18
C ALA A 47 -9.75 -3.65 -11.91
N ARG A 48 -10.86 -3.41 -11.19
CA ARG A 48 -11.22 -2.08 -10.71
C ARG A 48 -10.45 -1.79 -9.42
N THR A 49 -9.70 -0.69 -9.42
CA THR A 49 -8.84 -0.28 -8.31
C THR A 49 -9.15 1.15 -7.87
N GLY A 50 -8.97 1.40 -6.58
CA GLY A 50 -9.05 2.72 -5.97
C GLY A 50 -7.67 3.36 -5.75
N PRO A 51 -7.51 4.20 -4.71
CA PRO A 51 -6.26 4.92 -4.45
C PRO A 51 -5.05 4.01 -4.24
N TYR A 52 -3.86 4.55 -4.53
CA TYR A 52 -2.59 3.94 -4.12
C TYR A 52 -2.49 3.87 -2.59
N VAL A 53 -1.89 2.78 -2.12
CA VAL A 53 -1.65 2.53 -0.70
C VAL A 53 -0.23 2.02 -0.54
N VAL A 54 0.49 2.57 0.44
CA VAL A 54 1.78 2.05 0.89
C VAL A 54 1.64 1.71 2.36
N VAL A 55 1.97 0.47 2.72
CA VAL A 55 1.98 -0.01 4.10
C VAL A 55 3.42 -0.19 4.52
N TYR A 56 3.78 0.36 5.68
CA TYR A 56 5.09 0.22 6.28
C TYR A 56 5.01 -0.75 7.46
N ARG A 57 5.93 -1.72 7.52
CA ARG A 57 6.03 -2.71 8.60
C ARG A 57 7.49 -2.93 8.97
N ASP A 58 7.72 -3.40 10.20
CA ASP A 58 9.03 -3.86 10.69
C ASP A 58 10.18 -2.92 10.33
N ALA A 59 9.93 -1.64 10.58
CA ALA A 59 10.87 -0.55 10.34
C ALA A 59 11.98 -0.53 11.40
N ASP A 60 13.21 -0.37 10.93
CA ASP A 60 14.38 -0.09 11.74
C ASP A 60 15.07 1.21 11.24
N ALA A 61 16.24 1.54 11.79
CA ALA A 61 16.96 2.76 11.44
C ALA A 61 17.47 2.80 9.98
N ALA A 62 17.65 1.66 9.33
CA ALA A 62 18.21 1.53 7.99
C ALA A 62 17.17 1.12 6.95
N SER A 63 16.21 0.29 7.32
CA SER A 63 15.30 -0.39 6.40
C SER A 63 13.86 -0.47 6.91
N THR A 64 12.95 -0.75 5.99
CA THR A 64 11.55 -1.08 6.28
C THR A 64 11.06 -2.15 5.33
N LEU A 65 10.12 -2.98 5.78
CA LEU A 65 9.26 -3.75 4.88
C LEU A 65 8.16 -2.81 4.37
N ILE A 66 7.93 -2.79 3.06
CA ILE A 66 6.84 -2.06 2.44
C ILE A 66 5.94 -3.00 1.65
N GLU A 67 4.63 -2.75 1.70
CA GLU A 67 3.64 -3.29 0.78
C GLU A 67 3.13 -2.12 -0.07
N VAL A 68 3.46 -2.11 -1.36
CA VAL A 68 3.06 -1.05 -2.29
C VAL A 68 1.97 -1.59 -3.19
N GLY A 69 0.85 -0.87 -3.27
CA GLY A 69 -0.34 -1.39 -3.92
C GLY A 69 -1.43 -0.38 -4.18
N MET A 70 -2.61 -0.91 -4.51
CA MET A 70 -3.83 -0.14 -4.74
C MET A 70 -4.99 -0.76 -3.98
N ALA A 71 -5.96 0.06 -3.57
CA ALA A 71 -7.23 -0.44 -3.06
C ALA A 71 -7.93 -1.27 -4.14
N LEU A 72 -8.51 -2.41 -3.76
CA LEU A 72 -9.12 -3.34 -4.71
C LEU A 72 -10.65 -3.32 -4.60
N GLU A 73 -11.33 -3.00 -5.69
CA GLU A 73 -12.80 -2.82 -5.75
C GLU A 73 -13.52 -3.95 -6.52
N SER A 74 -12.76 -4.80 -7.22
CA SER A 74 -13.25 -6.01 -7.89
C SER A 74 -12.47 -7.25 -7.44
N PRO A 75 -12.90 -8.47 -7.82
CA PRO A 75 -12.01 -9.63 -7.76
C PRO A 75 -10.69 -9.37 -8.53
N PHE A 76 -9.62 -9.98 -8.05
CA PHE A 76 -8.29 -10.02 -8.65
C PHE A 76 -7.69 -11.38 -8.30
N GLU A 77 -7.13 -12.08 -9.29
CA GLU A 77 -6.46 -13.35 -9.07
C GLU A 77 -4.97 -13.08 -8.78
N PRO A 78 -4.45 -13.49 -7.60
CA PRO A 78 -3.05 -13.27 -7.27
C PRO A 78 -2.10 -13.88 -8.32
N THR A 79 -0.98 -13.21 -8.55
CA THR A 79 0.11 -13.72 -9.37
C THR A 79 1.27 -14.18 -8.47
N SER A 80 2.35 -14.67 -9.07
CA SER A 80 3.58 -15.02 -8.34
C SER A 80 4.22 -13.83 -7.61
N GLU A 81 3.89 -12.61 -8.00
CA GLU A 81 4.52 -11.39 -7.49
C GLU A 81 3.53 -10.46 -6.81
N VAL A 82 2.30 -10.39 -7.32
CA VAL A 82 1.27 -9.46 -6.87
C VAL A 82 0.22 -10.22 -6.08
N MET A 83 0.06 -9.85 -4.81
CA MET A 83 -0.83 -10.53 -3.87
C MET A 83 -2.11 -9.72 -3.67
N ALA A 84 -3.22 -10.42 -3.42
CA ALA A 84 -4.43 -9.82 -2.86
C ALA A 84 -4.42 -9.98 -1.33
N LEU A 85 -4.50 -8.87 -0.60
CA LEU A 85 -4.40 -8.83 0.86
C LEU A 85 -5.59 -8.09 1.47
N VAL A 86 -5.83 -8.31 2.76
CA VAL A 86 -6.80 -7.56 3.55
C VAL A 86 -6.06 -6.80 4.64
N LEU A 87 -6.13 -5.47 4.58
CA LEU A 87 -5.71 -4.63 5.69
C LEU A 87 -6.77 -4.72 6.80
N PRO A 88 -6.35 -4.93 8.05
CA PRO A 88 -7.28 -4.98 9.17
C PRO A 88 -7.94 -3.61 9.37
N GLY A 89 -9.17 -3.65 9.90
CA GLY A 89 -9.84 -2.45 10.39
C GLY A 89 -9.49 -2.17 11.85
N GLY A 90 -9.95 -1.03 12.34
CA GLY A 90 -9.82 -0.61 13.74
C GLY A 90 -9.52 0.88 13.91
N PRO A 91 -9.37 1.34 15.15
CA PRO A 91 -9.05 2.74 15.44
C PRO A 91 -7.62 3.08 14.99
N VAL A 92 -7.48 4.15 14.22
CA VAL A 92 -6.19 4.65 13.72
C VAL A 92 -6.05 6.15 13.92
N ALA A 93 -4.85 6.61 14.23
CA ALA A 93 -4.52 8.03 14.18
C ALA A 93 -4.29 8.43 12.71
N THR A 94 -5.02 9.43 12.23
CA THR A 94 -4.97 9.91 10.86
C THR A 94 -4.55 11.37 10.83
N ALA A 95 -3.65 11.70 9.91
CA ALA A 95 -3.29 13.06 9.56
C ALA A 95 -3.37 13.23 8.04
N VAL A 96 -3.70 14.44 7.60
CA VAL A 96 -3.64 14.82 6.18
C VAL A 96 -2.45 15.75 6.01
N HIS A 97 -1.54 15.38 5.12
CA HIS A 97 -0.41 16.20 4.70
C HIS A 97 -0.61 16.58 3.23
N VAL A 98 -0.52 17.88 2.92
CA VAL A 98 -0.68 18.45 1.57
C VAL A 98 0.59 19.15 1.15
#